data_AF-A0A662QA70-F1
#
_entry.id   AF-A0A662QA70-F1
#
_cell.length_a   1.000
_cell.length_b   1.000
_cell.length_c   1.000
_cell.angle_alpha   90.00
_cell.angle_beta   90.00
_cell.angle_gamma   90.00
#
_symmetry.space_group_name_H-M   'P 1'
#
loop_
_entity.id
_entity.type
_entity.pdbx_description
1 polymer ?
#
loop_
_entity_poly.entity_id
_entity_poly.type
_entity_poly.pdbx_seq_one_letter_code
_entity_poly.pdbx_strand_id
1 'polypeptide(L)'
;MDLPAIIGGEPTRRKPYPSWPIYDKREEELLLQALRSGRWSVGGRFQEEFERRFAEFQHAKHALLCSSGTAALKIALKAMGLKPGDEVIIPAYTFIATATS
;
A
#
# COMPACT_ATOMS: atom_id res chain seq x y z
N MET A 1 -22.56 -30.80 4.97
CA MET A 1 -21.67 -29.83 4.29
C MET A 1 -22.59 -28.76 3.75
N ASP A 2 -22.43 -27.51 4.18
CA ASP A 2 -23.33 -26.44 3.74
C ASP A 2 -23.17 -26.20 2.24
N LEU A 3 -24.30 -25.99 1.54
CA LEU A 3 -24.28 -25.67 0.11
C LEU A 3 -23.66 -24.27 -0.09
N PRO A 4 -22.89 -24.03 -1.17
CA PRO A 4 -22.53 -22.69 -1.56
C PRO A 4 -23.78 -21.82 -1.80
N ALA A 5 -23.71 -20.55 -1.42
CA ALA A 5 -24.82 -19.60 -1.57
C ALA A 5 -25.33 -19.47 -3.01
N ILE A 6 -24.42 -19.58 -3.99
CA ILE A 6 -24.75 -19.52 -5.42
C ILE A 6 -25.61 -20.71 -5.91
N ILE A 7 -25.65 -21.82 -5.18
CA ILE A 7 -26.49 -22.99 -5.48
C ILE A 7 -27.56 -23.26 -4.41
N GLY A 8 -27.97 -22.21 -3.67
CA GLY A 8 -29.11 -22.28 -2.74
C GLY A 8 -28.75 -22.54 -1.27
N GLY A 9 -27.47 -22.46 -0.90
CA GLY A 9 -27.08 -22.41 0.51
C GLY A 9 -27.29 -21.04 1.16
N GLU A 10 -27.14 -20.98 2.48
CA GLU A 10 -27.30 -19.75 3.24
C GLU A 10 -26.08 -18.82 3.03
N PRO A 11 -26.27 -17.57 2.54
CA PRO A 11 -25.16 -16.65 2.33
C PRO A 11 -24.51 -16.23 3.65
N THR A 12 -23.18 -16.34 3.74
CA THR A 12 -22.39 -15.85 4.90
C THR A 12 -22.54 -14.34 5.11
N ARG A 13 -22.91 -13.59 4.07
CA ARG A 13 -23.09 -12.13 4.12
C ARG A 13 -24.32 -11.73 3.31
N ARG A 14 -25.20 -10.96 3.95
CA ARG A 14 -26.43 -10.40 3.34
C ARG A 14 -26.33 -8.90 3.00
N LYS A 15 -25.33 -8.20 3.56
CA LYS A 15 -25.09 -6.77 3.31
C LYS A 15 -24.13 -6.60 2.12
N PRO A 16 -24.31 -5.62 1.22
CA PRO A 16 -23.34 -5.32 0.16
C PRO A 16 -22.01 -4.86 0.76
N TYR A 17 -20.89 -5.05 0.05
CA TYR A 17 -19.60 -4.49 0.45
C TYR A 17 -19.68 -2.95 0.55
N PRO A 18 -18.89 -2.31 1.44
CA PRO A 18 -18.79 -0.87 1.42
C PRO A 18 -18.27 -0.38 0.06
N SER A 19 -18.64 0.84 -0.30
CA SER A 19 -18.06 1.50 -1.47
C SER A 19 -16.56 1.69 -1.29
N TRP A 20 -15.82 1.54 -2.38
CA TRP A 20 -14.37 1.75 -2.42
C TRP A 20 -13.99 2.49 -3.70
N PRO A 21 -13.05 3.47 -3.66
CA PRO A 21 -12.34 3.97 -2.48
C PRO A 21 -13.23 4.80 -1.55
N ILE A 22 -12.81 4.92 -0.29
CA ILE A 22 -13.44 5.81 0.69
C ILE A 22 -12.65 7.12 0.69
N TYR A 23 -13.36 8.24 0.54
CA TYR A 23 -12.81 9.59 0.68
C TYR A 23 -13.93 10.52 1.17
N ASP A 24 -13.55 11.63 1.81
CA ASP A 24 -14.48 12.69 2.18
C ASP A 24 -13.90 14.09 1.85
N LYS A 25 -14.51 15.15 2.38
CA LYS A 25 -14.08 16.55 2.16
C LYS A 25 -12.61 16.77 2.50
N ARG A 26 -12.08 16.03 3.47
CA ARG A 26 -10.68 16.12 3.89
C ARG A 26 -9.72 15.77 2.74
N GLU A 27 -9.99 14.70 2.01
CA GLU A 27 -9.15 14.32 0.87
C GLU A 27 -9.23 15.35 -0.26
N GLU A 28 -10.41 15.91 -0.51
CA GLU A 28 -10.61 16.99 -1.49
C GLU A 28 -9.79 18.24 -1.12
N GLU A 29 -9.86 18.67 0.14
CA GLU A 29 -9.12 19.82 0.66
C GLU A 29 -7.62 19.61 0.58
N LEU A 30 -7.11 18.44 0.99
CA LEU A 30 -5.69 18.11 0.94
C LEU A 30 -5.16 18.04 -0.50
N LEU A 31 -5.95 17.47 -1.42
CA LEU A 31 -5.61 17.42 -2.83
C LEU A 31 -5.50 18.83 -3.42
N LEU A 32 -6.46 19.72 -3.13
CA LEU A 32 -6.41 21.11 -3.58
C LEU A 32 -5.24 21.88 -2.97
N GLN A 33 -4.90 21.63 -1.71
CA GLN A 33 -3.72 22.23 -1.09
C GLN A 33 -2.42 21.75 -1.75
N ALA A 34 -2.31 20.45 -2.06
CA ALA A 34 -1.16 19.90 -2.79
C ALA A 34 -1.05 20.52 -4.19
N LEU A 35 -2.16 20.58 -4.93
CA LEU A 35 -2.24 21.23 -6.24
C LEU A 35 -1.78 22.69 -6.18
N ARG A 36 -2.35 23.48 -5.27
CA ARG A 36 -2.06 24.92 -5.12
C ARG A 36 -0.65 25.21 -4.60
N SER A 37 -0.01 24.26 -3.92
CA SER A 37 1.36 24.43 -3.42
C SER A 37 2.41 24.59 -4.52
N GLY A 38 2.11 24.13 -5.75
CA GLY A 38 3.07 24.08 -6.86
C GLY A 38 4.25 23.11 -6.67
N ARG A 39 4.32 22.39 -5.54
CA ARG A 39 5.36 21.41 -5.24
C ARG A 39 4.79 19.99 -5.36
N TRP A 40 4.80 19.45 -6.57
CA TRP A 40 4.20 18.15 -6.89
C TRP A 40 5.21 17.01 -7.00
N SER A 41 6.50 17.33 -6.89
CA SER A 41 7.60 16.37 -6.93
C SER A 41 8.18 16.14 -5.53
N VAL A 42 9.31 15.43 -5.49
CA VAL A 42 10.06 15.09 -4.28
C VAL A 42 10.36 16.32 -3.42
N GLY A 43 10.24 16.18 -2.10
CA GLY A 43 10.53 17.24 -1.13
C GLY A 43 9.38 18.24 -0.91
N GLY A 44 8.15 17.84 -1.22
CA GLY A 44 6.94 18.57 -0.82
C GLY A 44 6.54 18.24 0.62
N ARG A 45 5.92 19.19 1.32
CA ARG A 45 5.50 19.03 2.73
C ARG A 45 4.64 17.77 2.97
N PHE A 46 3.83 17.39 1.98
CA PHE A 46 2.92 16.25 2.10
C PHE A 46 3.67 14.91 2.07
N GLN A 47 4.80 14.84 1.36
CA GLN A 47 5.70 13.69 1.40
C GLN A 47 6.32 13.56 2.79
N GLU A 48 6.92 14.64 3.30
CA GLU A 48 7.60 14.65 4.60
C GLU A 48 6.62 14.34 5.75
N GLU A 49 5.42 14.91 5.71
CA GLU A 49 4.39 14.64 6.72
C GLU A 49 3.93 13.18 6.65
N PHE A 50 3.70 12.64 5.45
CA PHE A 50 3.32 11.25 5.27
C PHE A 50 4.41 10.31 5.81
N GLU A 51 5.67 10.50 5.41
CA GLU A 51 6.79 9.66 5.83
C GLU A 51 6.94 9.67 7.36
N ARG A 52 6.88 10.85 7.99
CA ARG A 52 6.95 10.97 9.45
C ARG A 52 5.81 10.21 10.13
N ARG A 53 4.56 10.45 9.70
CA ARG A 53 3.37 9.83 10.31
C ARG A 53 3.31 8.33 10.06
N PHE A 54 3.76 7.88 8.88
CA PHE A 54 3.76 6.47 8.53
C PHE A 54 4.85 5.70 9.29
N ALA A 55 6.03 6.30 9.49
CA ALA A 55 7.07 5.73 10.34
C ALA A 55 6.56 5.56 11.79
N GLU A 56 5.92 6.58 12.33
CA GLU A 56 5.30 6.55 13.66
C GLU A 56 4.23 5.46 13.76
N PHE A 57 3.32 5.40 12.79
CA PHE A 57 2.26 4.38 12.72
C PHE A 57 2.81 2.94 12.67
N GLN A 58 3.92 2.73 11.98
CA GLN A 58 4.56 1.41 11.84
C GLN A 58 5.60 1.09 12.94
N HIS A 59 5.78 1.98 13.91
CA HIS A 59 6.83 1.87 14.93
C HIS A 59 8.25 1.72 14.33
N ALA A 60 8.50 2.36 13.20
CA ALA A 60 9.79 2.36 12.51
C ALA A 60 10.57 3.65 12.77
N LYS A 61 11.90 3.59 12.66
CA LYS A 61 12.75 4.79 12.77
C LYS A 61 12.56 5.77 11.61
N HIS A 62 12.31 5.23 10.41
CA HIS A 62 12.17 5.99 9.17
C HIS A 62 11.13 5.34 8.27
N ALA A 63 10.53 6.12 7.37
CA ALA A 63 9.76 5.65 6.24
C ALA A 63 10.21 6.40 4.97
N LEU A 64 10.08 5.73 3.82
CA LEU A 64 10.36 6.30 2.50
C LEU A 64 9.14 6.11 1.62
N LEU A 65 8.55 7.22 1.16
CA LEU A 65 7.42 7.17 0.24
C LEU A 65 7.87 6.65 -1.11
N CYS A 66 7.14 5.67 -1.63
CA CYS A 66 7.38 5.06 -2.93
C CYS A 66 6.14 5.20 -3.82
N SER A 67 6.32 5.06 -5.13
CA SER A 67 5.21 5.12 -6.09
C SER A 67 4.26 3.91 -6.01
N SER A 68 4.70 2.78 -5.46
CA SER A 68 3.90 1.55 -5.28
C SER A 68 4.57 0.59 -4.30
N GLY A 69 3.84 -0.45 -3.88
CA GLY A 69 4.39 -1.55 -3.08
C GLY A 69 5.50 -2.33 -3.80
N THR A 70 5.36 -2.60 -5.11
CA THR A 70 6.40 -3.24 -5.93
C THR A 70 7.67 -2.41 -5.97
N ALA A 71 7.56 -1.09 -6.13
CA ALA A 71 8.72 -0.20 -6.09
C ALA A 71 9.39 -0.22 -4.71
N ALA A 72 8.60 -0.22 -3.63
CA ALA A 72 9.12 -0.31 -2.27
C ALA A 72 9.92 -1.61 -2.03
N LEU A 73 9.40 -2.77 -2.48
CA LEU A 73 10.10 -4.05 -2.38
C LEU A 73 11.42 -4.04 -3.17
N LYS A 74 11.40 -3.54 -4.42
CA LYS A 74 12.61 -3.37 -5.25
C LYS A 74 13.68 -2.52 -4.57
N ILE A 75 13.28 -1.38 -4.00
CA ILE A 75 14.18 -0.47 -3.30
C ILE A 75 14.76 -1.17 -2.06
N ALA A 76 13.94 -1.86 -1.28
CA ALA A 76 14.38 -2.59 -0.10
C ALA A 76 15.40 -3.69 -0.44
N LEU A 77 15.11 -4.54 -1.43
CA LEU A 77 16.01 -5.60 -1.88
C LEU A 77 17.35 -5.05 -2.39
N LYS A 78 17.30 -3.96 -3.16
CA LYS A 78 18.51 -3.28 -3.64
C LYS A 78 19.32 -2.65 -2.49
N ALA A 79 18.65 -2.07 -1.49
CA ALA A 79 19.28 -1.49 -0.31
C ALA A 79 19.93 -2.56 0.60
N MET A 80 19.39 -3.79 0.62
CA MET A 80 20.00 -4.94 1.30
C MET A 80 21.28 -5.43 0.61
N GLY A 81 21.56 -4.99 -0.62
CA GLY A 81 22.82 -5.28 -1.30
C GLY A 81 22.89 -6.67 -1.97
N LEU A 82 21.73 -7.29 -2.22
CA LEU A 82 21.63 -8.60 -2.88
C LEU A 82 22.40 -8.66 -4.21
N LYS A 83 22.96 -9.82 -4.51
CA LYS A 83 23.76 -10.11 -5.69
C LYS A 83 23.13 -11.24 -6.51
N PRO A 84 23.47 -11.35 -7.82
CA PRO A 84 23.12 -12.53 -8.59
C PRO A 84 23.61 -13.80 -7.91
N GLY A 85 22.72 -14.76 -7.71
CA GLY A 85 22.98 -16.01 -6.97
C GLY A 85 22.48 -16.00 -5.52
N ASP A 86 22.14 -14.84 -4.95
CA ASP A 86 21.48 -14.79 -3.64
C ASP A 86 20.04 -15.29 -3.73
N GLU A 87 19.58 -15.93 -2.65
CA GLU A 87 18.23 -16.48 -2.55
C GLU A 87 17.39 -15.68 -1.54
N VAL A 88 16.11 -15.47 -1.87
CA VAL A 88 15.12 -14.81 -1.01
C VAL A 88 13.95 -15.76 -0.79
N ILE A 89 13.72 -16.15 0.46
CA ILE A 89 12.62 -17.04 0.83
C ILE A 89 11.33 -16.21 0.92
N ILE A 90 10.28 -16.67 0.23
CA ILE A 90 8.95 -16.05 0.25
C ILE A 90 7.87 -17.10 0.53
N PRO A 91 6.68 -16.72 1.04
CA PRO A 91 5.56 -17.63 1.14
C PRO A 91 5.10 -18.12 -0.24
N ALA A 92 4.79 -19.41 -0.37
CA ALA A 92 4.26 -19.98 -1.61
C ALA A 92 2.89 -19.41 -2.00
N TYR A 93 2.12 -18.91 -1.03
CA TYR A 93 0.84 -18.24 -1.25
C TYR A 93 0.94 -16.78 -0.82
N THR A 94 1.08 -15.89 -1.80
CA THR A 94 1.22 -14.44 -1.61
C THR A 94 0.78 -13.70 -2.88
N PHE A 95 0.74 -12.36 -2.82
CA PHE A 95 0.55 -11.54 -4.00
C PHE A 95 1.78 -11.58 -4.92
N ILE A 96 1.57 -11.57 -6.25
CA ILE A 96 2.64 -11.77 -7.24
C ILE A 96 3.81 -10.80 -7.11
N ALA A 97 3.56 -9.56 -6.70
CA ALA A 97 4.62 -8.57 -6.52
C ALA A 97 5.69 -9.02 -5.52
N THR A 98 5.37 -9.88 -4.54
CA THR A 98 6.36 -10.45 -3.63
C THR A 98 7.43 -11.27 -4.36
N ALA A 99 7.06 -11.98 -5.43
CA ALA A 99 7.97 -12.84 -6.19
C ALA A 99 8.67 -12.14 -7.35
N THR A 100 8.08 -11.07 -7.89
CA THR A 100 8.57 -10.38 -9.10
C THR A 100 9.19 -9.00 -8.83
N SER A 101 9.40 -8.65 -7.57
CA SER A 101 10.07 -7.41 -7.18
C SER A 101 11.57 -7.57 -7.22
#